data_AF-A0A833RJ05-F1
#
_entry.id   AF-A0A833RJ05-F1
#
_cell.length_a   1.000
_cell.length_b   1.000
_cell.length_c   1.000
_cell.angle_alpha   90.00
_cell.angle_beta   90.00
_cell.angle_gamma   90.00
#
_symmetry.space_group_name_H-M   'P 1'
#
loop_
_entity.id
_entity.type
_entity.pdbx_description
1 polymer ?
#
loop_
_entity_poly.entity_id
_entity_poly.type
_entity_poly.pdbx_seq_one_letter_code
_entity_poly.pdbx_strand_id
1 'polypeptide(L)'
;MPIKFAVARCILPRETPVGRREPRRRQRRRRVGGASVQRLCYHGGADYSTLLKLKAPTWTRHDLQEAIEAVVTQKMRFTQASTKYGIPKGTLYDNILGKTKRMMVLEEAGLNSSEETAVLEFCCDISVSPYNRRTKKSLNAILNFVEKLRRKRDPSFVFNGLSGFRWWWAFCKKHSIVSLYFNDENENDQ
;
A
#
# COMPACT_ATOMS: atom_id res chain seq x y z
N MET A 1 30.19 -29.05 -37.64
CA MET A 1 29.68 -27.87 -36.90
C MET A 1 29.28 -28.28 -35.49
N PRO A 2 30.13 -28.09 -34.46
CA PRO A 2 29.70 -28.10 -33.07
C PRO A 2 29.83 -26.70 -32.46
N ILE A 3 28.71 -26.15 -31.99
CA ILE A 3 28.60 -24.85 -31.32
C ILE A 3 29.11 -25.02 -29.89
N LYS A 4 30.25 -24.42 -29.59
CA LYS A 4 30.85 -24.35 -28.25
C LYS A 4 30.07 -23.34 -27.41
N PHE A 5 29.37 -23.80 -26.36
CA PHE A 5 28.85 -22.92 -25.31
C PHE A 5 29.98 -22.56 -24.34
N ALA A 6 30.30 -21.27 -24.27
CA ALA A 6 31.26 -20.71 -23.33
C ALA A 6 30.67 -20.69 -21.91
N VAL A 7 31.41 -21.28 -20.96
CA VAL A 7 31.12 -21.24 -19.53
C VAL A 7 31.59 -19.88 -18.99
N ALA A 8 30.66 -18.99 -18.67
CA ALA A 8 30.96 -17.74 -17.97
C ALA A 8 31.18 -18.02 -16.47
N ARG A 9 32.43 -17.96 -16.03
CA ARG A 9 32.83 -17.89 -14.62
C ARG A 9 32.41 -16.54 -14.05
N CYS A 10 31.40 -16.51 -13.19
CA CYS A 10 31.14 -15.36 -12.33
C CYS A 10 32.15 -15.36 -11.17
N ILE A 11 33.06 -14.40 -11.21
CA ILE A 11 34.03 -14.07 -10.17
C ILE A 11 33.31 -13.29 -9.07
N LEU A 12 33.32 -13.82 -7.84
CA LEU A 12 32.95 -13.11 -6.61
C LEU A 12 34.04 -12.08 -6.25
N PRO A 13 33.69 -10.86 -5.80
CA PRO A 13 34.56 -10.06 -4.97
C PRO A 13 34.22 -10.23 -3.48
N ARG A 14 35.26 -10.45 -2.69
CA ARG A 14 35.30 -10.60 -1.24
C ARG A 14 35.06 -9.28 -0.48
N GLU A 15 34.48 -9.46 0.70
CA GLU A 15 34.44 -8.63 1.90
C GLU A 15 35.64 -7.69 2.15
N THR A 16 35.38 -6.47 2.64
CA THR A 16 36.24 -5.77 3.61
C THR A 16 35.41 -4.91 4.58
N PRO A 17 35.66 -4.97 5.90
CA PRO A 17 34.99 -4.18 6.92
C PRO A 17 35.76 -2.89 7.24
N VAL A 18 35.04 -1.79 7.49
CA VAL A 18 35.62 -0.57 8.07
C VAL A 18 34.85 -0.20 9.33
N GLY A 19 35.48 -0.45 10.48
CA GLY A 19 35.13 0.21 11.74
C GLY A 19 36.03 1.41 11.98
N ARG A 20 35.48 2.49 12.57
CA ARG A 20 36.03 3.17 13.76
C ARG A 20 35.34 4.52 14.07
N ARG A 21 35.09 4.68 15.38
CA ARG A 21 35.24 5.87 16.24
C ARG A 21 34.04 6.80 16.44
N GLU A 22 33.39 6.60 17.59
CA GLU A 22 32.78 7.64 18.43
C GLU A 22 33.78 8.72 18.88
N PRO A 23 33.31 9.96 19.09
CA PRO A 23 33.89 10.88 20.05
C PRO A 23 32.97 11.19 21.25
N ARG A 24 33.64 11.37 22.38
CA ARG A 24 33.16 11.57 23.74
C ARG A 24 32.36 12.87 23.97
N ARG A 25 31.34 12.73 24.82
CA ARG A 25 30.87 13.62 25.92
C ARG A 25 31.40 15.07 25.94
N ARG A 26 30.47 16.03 25.93
CA ARG A 26 30.54 17.21 26.80
C ARG A 26 29.19 17.52 27.43
N GLN A 27 29.11 17.20 28.72
CA GLN A 27 28.05 17.58 29.63
C GLN A 27 28.43 18.95 30.22
N ARG A 28 27.59 19.97 30.03
CA ARG A 28 27.69 21.23 30.79
C ARG A 28 26.39 21.50 31.52
N ARG A 29 26.55 21.71 32.82
CA ARG A 29 25.52 21.95 33.84
C ARG A 29 24.92 23.35 33.71
N ARG A 30 23.61 23.39 34.01
CA ARG A 30 22.74 24.44 34.58
C ARG A 30 23.34 25.83 34.86
N ARG A 31 22.59 26.87 34.48
CA ARG A 31 22.34 28.06 35.31
C ARG A 31 20.85 28.41 35.31
N VAL A 32 20.37 28.77 36.49
CA VAL A 32 19.01 29.21 36.83
C VAL A 32 19.08 30.71 37.11
N GLY A 33 18.02 31.44 36.79
CA GLY A 33 17.82 32.88 37.01
C GLY A 33 17.38 33.53 35.71
N GLY A 34 16.31 34.32 35.62
CA GLY A 34 15.47 35.01 36.58
C GLY A 34 14.96 36.29 35.89
N ALA A 35 13.74 36.72 36.22
CA ALA A 35 13.13 38.03 35.92
C ALA A 35 12.61 38.34 34.49
N SER A 36 11.28 38.19 34.40
CA SER A 36 10.26 39.14 33.87
C SER A 36 10.72 40.48 33.27
N VAL A 37 10.31 40.78 32.03
CA VAL A 37 9.84 42.13 31.58
C VAL A 37 8.78 41.97 30.49
N GLN A 38 7.78 42.84 30.60
CA GLN A 38 6.53 42.95 29.85
C GLN A 38 6.65 43.37 28.37
N ARG A 39 5.69 42.84 27.59
CA ARG A 39 4.80 43.55 26.63
C ARG A 39 5.45 44.26 25.43
N LEU A 40 5.25 43.66 24.25
CA LEU A 40 4.98 44.40 23.01
C LEU A 40 3.77 43.79 22.32
N CYS A 41 2.75 44.62 22.15
CA CYS A 41 1.56 44.37 21.36
C CYS A 41 1.97 44.19 19.89
N TYR A 42 1.60 43.08 19.26
CA TYR A 42 1.62 42.98 17.80
C TYR A 42 0.21 43.08 17.26
N HIS A 43 0.04 44.10 16.43
CA HIS A 43 -1.13 44.39 15.62
C HIS A 43 -1.51 43.23 14.70
N GLY A 44 -2.83 43.09 14.52
CA GLY A 44 -3.54 42.61 13.34
C GLY A 44 -2.74 41.98 12.22
N GLY A 45 -2.98 40.68 12.04
CA GLY A 45 -2.67 39.94 10.85
C GLY A 45 -3.42 38.62 10.91
N ALA A 46 -4.75 38.66 10.77
CA ALA A 46 -5.50 37.44 10.50
C ALA A 46 -4.89 36.80 9.24
N ASP A 47 -4.35 35.59 9.39
CA ASP A 47 -3.80 34.79 8.31
C ASP A 47 -4.89 34.50 7.26
N TYR A 48 -5.08 35.41 6.30
CA TYR A 48 -5.94 35.20 5.13
C TYR A 48 -5.53 33.97 4.30
N SER A 49 -4.30 33.48 4.49
CA SER A 49 -3.80 32.21 3.94
C SER A 49 -4.57 30.99 4.46
N THR A 50 -5.07 31.04 5.68
CA THR A 50 -5.79 29.92 6.33
C THR A 50 -7.28 29.93 5.99
N LEU A 51 -7.87 31.10 5.70
CA LEU A 51 -9.28 31.24 5.36
C LEU A 51 -9.64 30.76 3.94
N LEU A 52 -8.70 30.76 3.00
CA LEU A 52 -8.92 30.25 1.64
C LEU A 52 -8.91 28.71 1.53
N LYS A 53 -8.59 28.00 2.62
CA LYS A 53 -8.45 26.52 2.64
C LYS A 53 -9.67 25.76 3.14
N LEU A 54 -10.79 26.44 3.38
CA LEU A 54 -12.07 25.79 3.68
C LEU A 54 -13.02 25.92 2.49
N LYS A 55 -12.57 25.57 1.29
CA LYS A 55 -13.52 25.26 0.22
C LYS A 55 -14.23 23.98 0.62
N ALA A 56 -15.56 24.04 0.68
CA ALA A 56 -16.40 22.86 0.86
C ALA A 56 -15.94 21.78 -0.13
N PRO A 57 -15.93 20.50 0.26
CA PRO A 57 -15.64 19.41 -0.67
C PRO A 57 -16.51 19.56 -1.91
N THR A 58 -15.89 19.53 -3.09
CA THR A 58 -16.61 19.55 -4.36
C THR A 58 -17.37 18.26 -4.62
N TRP A 59 -17.07 17.21 -3.87
CA TRP A 59 -17.65 15.88 -3.96
C TRP A 59 -18.65 15.64 -2.82
N THR A 60 -19.72 14.92 -3.15
CA THR A 60 -20.78 14.53 -2.21
C THR A 60 -20.44 13.20 -1.51
N ARG A 61 -21.23 12.83 -0.51
CA ARG A 61 -21.13 11.50 0.12
C ARG A 61 -21.45 10.38 -0.87
N HIS A 62 -22.34 10.63 -1.83
CA HIS A 62 -22.68 9.66 -2.86
C HIS A 62 -21.49 9.40 -3.79
N ASP A 63 -20.84 10.46 -4.27
CA ASP A 63 -19.62 10.36 -5.10
C ASP A 63 -18.51 9.57 -4.38
N LEU A 64 -18.35 9.79 -3.07
CA LEU A 64 -17.39 9.03 -2.28
C LEU A 64 -17.73 7.53 -2.24
N GLN A 65 -18.99 7.19 -2.06
CA GLN A 65 -19.43 5.79 -2.00
C GLN A 65 -19.23 5.10 -3.36
N GLU A 66 -19.60 5.75 -4.46
CA GLU A 66 -19.41 5.23 -5.81
C GLU A 66 -17.91 5.07 -6.15
N ALA A 67 -17.08 6.03 -5.77
CA ALA A 67 -15.64 5.96 -5.95
C ALA A 67 -15.02 4.79 -5.17
N ILE A 68 -15.47 4.57 -3.93
CA ILE A 68 -15.03 3.43 -3.11
C ILE A 68 -15.42 2.11 -3.77
N GLU A 69 -16.68 1.98 -4.19
CA GLU A 69 -17.18 0.77 -4.85
C GLU A 69 -16.41 0.47 -6.13
N ALA A 70 -16.21 1.47 -6.99
CA ALA A 70 -15.47 1.32 -8.24
C ALA A 70 -14.02 0.85 -8.01
N VAL A 71 -13.37 1.30 -6.93
CA VAL A 71 -12.01 0.85 -6.58
C VAL A 71 -12.02 -0.56 -6.00
N VAL A 72 -12.90 -0.85 -5.05
CA VAL A 72 -12.97 -2.14 -4.34
C VAL A 72 -13.37 -3.28 -5.28
N THR A 73 -14.23 -3.00 -6.26
CA THR A 73 -14.64 -3.95 -7.31
C THR A 73 -13.65 -4.06 -8.47
N GLN A 74 -12.51 -3.37 -8.41
CA GLN A 74 -11.50 -3.30 -9.48
C GLN A 74 -12.02 -2.77 -10.83
N LYS A 75 -13.10 -1.99 -10.84
CA LYS A 75 -13.56 -1.23 -12.02
C LYS A 75 -12.67 -0.02 -12.30
N MET A 76 -12.03 0.56 -11.27
CA MET A 76 -11.13 1.71 -11.40
C MET A 76 -9.92 1.63 -10.48
N ARG A 77 -8.80 2.22 -10.91
CA ARG A 77 -7.66 2.53 -10.04
C ARG A 77 -7.98 3.72 -9.14
N PHE A 78 -7.28 3.81 -8.01
CA PHE A 78 -7.33 4.99 -7.13
C PHE A 78 -7.14 6.32 -7.87
N THR A 79 -6.23 6.37 -8.85
CA THR A 79 -5.98 7.58 -9.65
C THR A 79 -7.16 7.92 -10.56
N GLN A 80 -7.74 6.91 -11.23
CA GLN A 80 -8.91 7.09 -12.09
C GLN A 80 -10.13 7.55 -11.28
N ALA A 81 -10.41 6.90 -10.15
CA ALA A 81 -11.50 7.29 -9.26
C ALA A 81 -11.28 8.70 -8.67
N SER A 82 -10.05 9.03 -8.25
CA SER A 82 -9.71 10.36 -7.75
C SER A 82 -10.01 11.46 -8.76
N THR A 83 -9.62 11.26 -10.02
CA THR A 83 -9.90 12.21 -11.10
C THR A 83 -11.38 12.27 -11.47
N LYS A 84 -12.04 11.10 -11.63
CA LYS A 84 -13.45 11.04 -12.06
C LYS A 84 -14.40 11.71 -11.08
N TYR A 85 -14.22 11.46 -9.79
CA TYR A 85 -15.12 11.96 -8.74
C TYR A 85 -14.61 13.25 -8.06
N GLY A 86 -13.45 13.78 -8.48
CA GLY A 86 -12.85 14.97 -7.88
C GLY A 86 -12.42 14.79 -6.41
N ILE A 87 -12.24 13.55 -5.96
CA ILE A 87 -11.90 13.22 -4.57
C ILE A 87 -10.39 13.13 -4.43
N PRO A 88 -9.74 13.82 -3.46
CA PRO A 88 -8.31 13.66 -3.23
C PRO A 88 -7.92 12.21 -2.98
N LYS A 89 -6.86 11.74 -3.65
CA LYS A 89 -6.36 10.35 -3.51
C LYS A 89 -6.16 9.97 -2.04
N GLY A 90 -5.56 10.84 -1.22
CA GLY A 90 -5.39 10.60 0.21
C GLY A 90 -6.70 10.25 0.93
N THR A 91 -7.78 10.98 0.63
CA THR A 91 -9.12 10.72 1.15
C THR A 91 -9.62 9.33 0.76
N LEU A 92 -9.45 8.91 -0.50
CA LEU A 92 -9.85 7.55 -0.93
C LEU A 92 -9.02 6.46 -0.23
N TYR A 93 -7.71 6.66 -0.08
CA TYR A 93 -6.86 5.71 0.64
C TYR A 93 -7.32 5.53 2.10
N ASP A 94 -7.64 6.63 2.78
CA ASP A 94 -8.06 6.59 4.17
C ASP A 94 -9.43 5.94 4.35
N ASN A 95 -10.36 6.19 3.43
CA ASN A 95 -11.69 5.58 3.49
C ASN A 95 -11.67 4.08 3.15
N ILE A 96 -10.79 3.63 2.24
CA ILE A 96 -10.73 2.23 1.81
C ILE A 96 -9.83 1.38 2.72
N LEU A 97 -8.64 1.88 3.06
CA LEU A 97 -7.62 1.10 3.78
C LEU A 97 -7.54 1.44 5.27
N GLY A 98 -8.02 2.63 5.65
CA GLY A 98 -7.84 3.21 6.97
C GLY A 98 -6.63 4.15 7.04
N LYS A 99 -6.63 5.02 8.05
CA LYS A 99 -5.57 6.03 8.27
C LYS A 99 -4.24 5.41 8.74
N THR A 100 -4.30 4.31 9.48
CA THR A 100 -3.13 3.67 10.12
C THR A 100 -3.19 2.16 9.99
N LYS A 101 -2.06 1.49 10.23
CA LYS A 101 -1.98 0.02 10.36
C LYS A 101 -2.53 -0.76 9.15
N ARG A 102 -2.38 -0.21 7.93
CA ARG A 102 -2.92 -0.79 6.69
C ARG A 102 -2.45 -2.23 6.39
N MET A 103 -1.32 -2.64 6.95
CA MET A 103 -0.75 -3.99 6.75
C MET A 103 -1.28 -5.04 7.75
N MET A 104 -1.92 -4.63 8.86
CA MET A 104 -2.43 -5.56 9.90
C MET A 104 -3.43 -6.58 9.36
N VAL A 105 -4.13 -6.23 8.28
CA VAL A 105 -5.09 -7.12 7.60
C VAL A 105 -4.45 -8.44 7.12
N LEU A 106 -3.13 -8.48 6.93
CA LEU A 106 -2.41 -9.72 6.60
C LEU A 106 -2.35 -10.68 7.79
N GLU A 107 -2.18 -10.15 9.00
CA GLU A 107 -2.18 -10.92 10.24
C GLU A 107 -3.59 -11.40 10.58
N GLU A 108 -4.60 -10.53 10.39
CA GLU A 108 -6.01 -10.86 10.60
C GLU A 108 -6.48 -12.02 9.69
N ALA A 109 -5.97 -12.10 8.46
CA ALA A 109 -6.25 -13.22 7.57
C ALA A 109 -5.63 -14.54 8.05
N GLY A 110 -4.59 -14.49 8.89
CA GLY A 110 -4.00 -15.66 9.54
C GLY A 110 -3.53 -16.75 8.56
N LEU A 111 -2.94 -16.35 7.44
CA LEU A 111 -2.28 -17.27 6.51
C LEU A 111 -0.91 -17.65 7.05
N ASN A 112 -0.60 -18.95 7.02
CA ASN A 112 0.75 -19.41 7.30
C ASN A 112 1.67 -19.26 6.08
N SER A 113 2.98 -19.44 6.25
CA SER A 113 3.96 -19.26 5.17
C SER A 113 3.73 -20.17 3.95
N SER A 114 3.24 -21.39 4.17
CA SER A 114 2.94 -22.34 3.10
C SER A 114 1.75 -21.88 2.26
N GLU A 115 0.67 -21.45 2.92
CA GLU A 115 -0.50 -20.89 2.24
C GLU A 115 -0.19 -19.59 1.52
N GLU A 116 0.58 -18.71 2.15
CA GLU A 116 1.04 -17.46 1.55
C GLU A 116 1.85 -17.73 0.27
N THR A 117 2.71 -18.75 0.28
CA THR A 117 3.45 -19.19 -0.91
C THR A 117 2.52 -19.73 -1.99
N ALA A 118 1.54 -20.58 -1.61
CA ALA A 118 0.55 -21.11 -2.55
C ALA A 118 -0.30 -20.01 -3.21
N VAL A 119 -0.67 -18.97 -2.47
CA VAL A 119 -1.34 -17.78 -3.01
C VAL A 119 -0.45 -17.05 -4.00
N LEU A 120 0.84 -16.87 -3.67
CA LEU A 120 1.79 -16.18 -4.52
C LEU A 120 2.01 -16.93 -5.85
N GLU A 121 2.16 -18.26 -5.79
CA GLU A 121 2.21 -19.14 -6.96
C GLU A 121 0.94 -19.05 -7.81
N PHE A 122 -0.22 -19.11 -7.17
CA PHE A 122 -1.51 -18.98 -7.83
C PHE A 122 -1.66 -17.64 -8.59
N CYS A 123 -1.09 -16.56 -8.04
CA CYS A 123 -1.21 -15.22 -8.61
C CYS A 123 -0.22 -14.95 -9.75
N CYS A 124 1.05 -15.39 -9.66
CA CYS A 124 2.15 -14.75 -10.39
C CYS A 124 3.10 -15.67 -11.17
N ASP A 125 2.82 -16.98 -11.35
CA ASP A 125 3.69 -17.91 -12.10
C ASP A 125 5.19 -17.69 -11.81
N ILE A 126 5.54 -17.74 -10.51
CA ILE A 126 6.88 -17.40 -10.02
C ILE A 126 7.99 -18.29 -10.58
N SER A 127 7.66 -19.47 -11.10
CA SER A 127 8.58 -20.40 -11.75
C SER A 127 9.10 -19.89 -13.11
N VAL A 128 8.29 -19.10 -13.82
CA VAL A 128 8.61 -18.61 -15.17
C VAL A 128 9.20 -17.21 -15.12
N SER A 129 8.83 -16.40 -14.13
CA SER A 129 9.22 -14.98 -14.07
C SER A 129 9.43 -14.49 -12.64
N PRO A 130 10.54 -14.88 -11.97
CA PRO A 130 10.77 -14.59 -10.56
C PRO A 130 10.81 -13.09 -10.21
N TYR A 131 11.16 -12.25 -11.18
CA TYR A 131 11.30 -10.79 -11.02
C TYR A 131 10.11 -9.98 -11.55
N ASN A 132 9.17 -10.59 -12.30
CA ASN A 132 8.02 -9.90 -12.88
C ASN A 132 6.71 -10.47 -12.30
N ARG A 133 6.37 -10.01 -11.09
CA ARG A 133 5.20 -10.49 -10.33
C ARG A 133 3.94 -9.74 -10.73
N ARG A 134 3.37 -10.12 -11.85
CA ARG A 134 2.18 -9.50 -12.43
C ARG A 134 1.03 -10.50 -12.37
N THR A 135 -0.05 -10.17 -11.66
CA THR A 135 -1.19 -11.09 -11.57
C THR A 135 -2.02 -11.08 -12.84
N LYS A 136 -2.48 -12.27 -13.26
CA LYS A 136 -3.47 -12.47 -14.32
C LYS A 136 -4.82 -12.95 -13.77
N LYS A 137 -5.00 -12.96 -12.45
CA LYS A 137 -6.20 -13.42 -11.78
C LYS A 137 -7.04 -12.24 -11.31
N SER A 138 -8.37 -12.37 -11.39
CA SER A 138 -9.30 -11.41 -10.80
C SER A 138 -9.24 -11.43 -9.28
N LEU A 139 -9.56 -10.31 -8.62
CA LEU A 139 -9.65 -10.25 -7.16
C LEU A 139 -10.58 -11.34 -6.64
N ASN A 140 -11.76 -11.53 -7.25
CA ASN A 140 -12.71 -12.55 -6.81
C ASN A 140 -12.10 -13.97 -6.88
N ALA A 141 -11.38 -14.31 -7.95
CA ALA A 141 -10.70 -15.61 -8.04
C ALA A 141 -9.64 -15.80 -6.95
N ILE A 142 -8.89 -14.75 -6.64
CA ILE A 142 -7.86 -14.77 -5.58
C ILE A 142 -8.51 -14.92 -4.20
N LEU A 143 -9.53 -14.13 -3.89
CA LEU A 143 -10.24 -14.20 -2.60
C LEU A 143 -10.86 -15.58 -2.40
N ASN A 144 -11.53 -16.13 -3.42
CA ASN A 144 -12.08 -17.48 -3.37
C ASN A 144 -11.01 -18.55 -3.13
N PHE A 145 -9.82 -18.40 -3.73
CA PHE A 145 -8.71 -19.32 -3.48
C PHE A 145 -8.22 -19.26 -2.03
N VAL A 146 -8.07 -18.05 -1.48
CA VAL A 146 -7.63 -17.84 -0.10
C VAL A 146 -8.68 -18.35 0.89
N GLU A 147 -9.97 -18.12 0.64
CA GLU A 147 -11.06 -18.67 1.45
C GLU A 147 -11.02 -20.19 1.47
N LYS A 148 -10.83 -20.84 0.32
CA LYS A 148 -10.71 -22.30 0.27
C LYS A 148 -9.53 -22.84 1.09
N LEU A 149 -8.40 -22.12 1.14
CA LEU A 149 -7.27 -22.47 2.01
C LEU A 149 -7.65 -22.35 3.49
N ARG A 150 -8.22 -21.20 3.87
CA ARG A 150 -8.58 -20.89 5.26
C ARG A 150 -9.71 -21.75 5.81
N ARG A 151 -10.71 -22.09 4.99
CA ARG A 151 -11.85 -22.93 5.37
C ARG A 151 -11.47 -24.35 5.79
N LYS A 152 -10.26 -24.81 5.46
CA LYS A 152 -9.71 -26.07 5.99
C LYS A 152 -9.46 -26.03 7.50
N ARG A 153 -9.17 -24.86 8.07
CA ARG A 153 -8.97 -24.65 9.52
C ARG A 153 -10.14 -23.96 10.19
N ASP A 154 -10.80 -23.05 9.48
CA ASP A 154 -11.91 -22.25 9.98
C ASP A 154 -13.03 -22.23 8.92
N PRO A 155 -14.00 -23.16 8.99
CA PRO A 155 -15.07 -23.30 8.01
C PRO A 155 -15.92 -22.04 7.84
N SER A 156 -15.93 -21.16 8.83
CA SER A 156 -16.70 -19.91 8.83
C SER A 156 -15.99 -18.73 8.18
N PHE A 157 -14.74 -18.91 7.76
CA PHE A 157 -13.93 -17.84 7.18
C PHE A 157 -14.46 -17.40 5.80
N VAL A 158 -14.74 -16.10 5.70
CA VAL A 158 -15.20 -15.42 4.48
C VAL A 158 -14.60 -14.02 4.42
N PHE A 159 -14.19 -13.57 3.24
CA PHE A 159 -13.88 -12.17 3.01
C PHE A 159 -15.15 -11.39 2.68
N ASN A 160 -15.38 -10.30 3.39
CA ASN A 160 -16.37 -9.31 3.01
C ASN A 160 -15.73 -8.39 1.95
N GLY A 161 -16.52 -7.86 1.00
CA GLY A 161 -15.97 -7.16 -0.18
C GLY A 161 -14.85 -6.14 0.13
N LEU A 162 -15.05 -5.31 1.17
CA LEU A 162 -14.04 -4.34 1.60
C LEU A 162 -12.83 -5.00 2.32
N SER A 163 -13.04 -6.02 3.16
CA SER A 163 -11.93 -6.68 3.85
C SER A 163 -11.06 -7.50 2.89
N GLY A 164 -11.66 -8.15 1.90
CA GLY A 164 -10.94 -8.85 0.84
C GLY A 164 -10.07 -7.92 0.01
N PHE A 165 -10.60 -6.77 -0.41
CA PHE A 165 -9.80 -5.77 -1.14
C PHE A 165 -8.63 -5.22 -0.29
N ARG A 166 -8.87 -4.90 0.99
CA ARG A 166 -7.83 -4.42 1.91
C ARG A 166 -6.70 -5.44 2.05
N TRP A 167 -7.07 -6.71 2.22
CA TRP A 167 -6.12 -7.81 2.27
C TRP A 167 -5.32 -7.91 0.97
N TRP A 168 -5.98 -7.90 -0.19
CA TRP A 168 -5.33 -7.98 -1.49
C TRP A 168 -4.36 -6.82 -1.74
N TRP A 169 -4.76 -5.60 -1.38
CA TRP A 169 -3.88 -4.43 -1.45
C TRP A 169 -2.61 -4.62 -0.62
N ALA A 170 -2.75 -5.07 0.62
CA ALA A 170 -1.62 -5.31 1.51
C ALA A 170 -0.75 -6.47 1.00
N PHE A 171 -1.36 -7.52 0.47
CA PHE A 171 -0.67 -8.67 -0.11
C PHE A 171 0.18 -8.27 -1.31
N CYS A 172 -0.39 -7.49 -2.23
CA CYS A 172 0.35 -6.93 -3.35
C CYS A 172 1.53 -6.08 -2.89
N LYS A 173 1.33 -5.27 -1.84
CA LYS A 173 2.39 -4.41 -1.30
C LYS A 173 3.53 -5.23 -0.67
N LYS A 174 3.21 -6.27 0.10
CA LYS A 174 4.19 -7.17 0.74
C LYS A 174 5.04 -7.90 -0.29
N HIS A 175 4.41 -8.39 -1.37
CA HIS A 175 5.07 -9.24 -2.36
C HIS A 175 5.52 -8.52 -3.63
N SER A 176 5.39 -7.19 -3.68
CA SER A 176 5.67 -6.35 -4.85
C SER A 176 4.93 -6.82 -6.10
N ILE A 177 3.66 -7.21 -5.95
CA ILE A 177 2.81 -7.64 -7.07
C ILE A 177 2.23 -6.43 -7.76
N VAL A 178 2.34 -6.40 -9.09
CA VAL A 178 1.65 -5.44 -9.94
C VAL A 178 0.27 -6.02 -10.27
N SER A 179 -0.76 -5.51 -9.60
CA SER A 179 -2.16 -5.84 -9.88
C SER A 179 -2.64 -5.09 -11.12
N LEU A 180 -2.85 -5.82 -12.21
CA LEU A 180 -3.32 -5.26 -13.49
C LEU A 180 -4.70 -5.72 -13.91
N TYR A 181 -5.28 -6.63 -13.15
CA TYR A 181 -6.61 -7.08 -13.48
C TYR A 181 -7.57 -5.90 -13.28
N PHE A 182 -8.15 -5.45 -14.38
CA PHE A 182 -9.33 -4.59 -14.45
C PHE A 182 -10.39 -5.42 -15.12
N ASN A 183 -11.61 -5.39 -14.59
CA ASN A 183 -12.75 -5.88 -15.34
C ASN A 183 -13.06 -4.80 -16.38
N ASP A 184 -12.33 -4.80 -17.49
CA ASP A 184 -12.65 -4.00 -18.67
C ASP A 184 -13.83 -4.65 -19.40
N GLU A 185 -14.98 -4.81 -18.74
CA GLU A 185 -16.26 -5.07 -19.43
C GLU A 185 -16.82 -3.75 -19.98
N ASN A 186 -15.95 -3.07 -20.74
CA ASN A 186 -16.35 -2.21 -21.85
C ASN A 186 -15.59 -2.71 -23.09
N GLU A 187 -15.67 -4.01 -23.39
CA GLU A 187 -15.74 -4.42 -24.79
C GLU A 187 -17.08 -3.91 -25.29
N ASN A 188 -17.06 -2.67 -25.78
CA ASN A 188 -18.11 -2.11 -26.61
C ASN A 188 -18.50 -3.13 -27.69
N ASP A 189 -19.80 -3.23 -27.92
CA ASP A 189 -20.41 -3.60 -29.17
C ASP A 189 -19.49 -3.37 -30.39
N GLN A 190 -19.14 -4.45 -31.09
CA GLN A 190 -18.85 -4.44 -32.52
C GLN A 190 -19.15 -5.82 -33.12
#